data_AF-A0A1C8ZWR4-F1
#
_entry.id   AF-A0A1C8ZWR4-F1
#
_cell.length_a   1.000
_cell.length_b   1.000
_cell.length_c   1.000
_cell.angle_alpha   90.00
_cell.angle_beta   90.00
_cell.angle_gamma   90.00
#
_symmetry.space_group_name_H-M   'P 1'
#
loop_
_entity.id
_entity.type
_entity.pdbx_description
1 polymer ?
#
loop_
_entity_poly.entity_id
_entity_poly.type
_entity_poly.pdbx_seq_one_letter_code
_entity_poly.pdbx_strand_id
1 'polypeptide(L)' 'MDDALDDYVRNGSRFLSILKEAEEKYMRYYSGGLIASLSAYPDNFRKVILLTTNPDPSKRPRMDYIISLL' A
#
# COMPACT_ATOMS: atom_id res chain seq x y z
N MET A 1 -37.10 -7.93 -1.44
CA MET A 1 -35.88 -7.52 -0.72
C MET A 1 -35.13 -8.80 -0.46
N ASP A 2 -34.48 -9.34 -1.49
CA ASP A 2 -33.14 -8.99 -1.99
C ASP A 2 -32.07 -9.66 -1.11
N ASP A 3 -32.12 -11.00 -1.06
CA ASP A 3 -31.21 -11.85 -0.30
C ASP A 3 -29.74 -11.54 -0.63
N ALA A 4 -29.47 -11.12 -1.88
CA ALA A 4 -28.15 -10.67 -2.31
C ALA A 4 -27.72 -9.34 -1.65
N LEU A 5 -28.66 -8.42 -1.42
CA LEU A 5 -28.41 -7.18 -0.70
C LEU A 5 -28.20 -7.45 0.79
N ASP A 6 -28.98 -8.36 1.38
CA ASP A 6 -28.81 -8.77 2.77
C ASP A 6 -27.49 -9.53 2.99
N ASP A 7 -27.06 -10.37 2.05
CA ASP A 7 -25.78 -11.09 2.12
C ASP A 7 -24.57 -10.16 1.89
N TYR A 8 -24.74 -9.13 1.05
CA TYR A 8 -23.80 -8.02 0.89
C TYR A 8 -23.69 -7.19 2.18
N VAL A 9 -24.81 -6.80 2.79
CA VAL A 9 -24.87 -6.01 4.04
C VAL A 9 -24.36 -6.82 5.25
N ARG A 10 -24.52 -8.14 5.25
CA ARG A 10 -24.07 -9.03 6.35
C ARG A 10 -22.60 -9.49 6.25
N ASN A 11 -21.80 -8.96 5.31
CA ASN A 11 -20.43 -9.43 5.04
C ASN A 11 -20.35 -10.95 4.68
N GLY A 12 -21.42 -11.56 4.18
CA GLY A 12 -21.41 -12.97 3.77
C GLY A 12 -20.57 -13.23 2.51
N SER A 13 -20.39 -12.19 1.70
CA SER A 13 -19.59 -12.22 0.49
C SER A 13 -18.08 -12.26 0.81
N ARG A 14 -17.50 -13.46 0.80
CA ARG A 14 -16.05 -13.74 0.97
C ARG A 14 -15.13 -12.77 0.20
N PHE A 15 -15.58 -12.24 -0.94
CA PHE A 15 -14.87 -11.24 -1.73
C PHE A 15 -14.64 -9.92 -0.97
N LEU A 16 -15.63 -9.39 -0.25
CA LEU A 16 -15.49 -8.14 0.52
C LEU A 16 -14.49 -8.30 1.66
N SER A 17 -14.49 -9.45 2.33
CA SER A 17 -13.51 -9.77 3.37
C SER A 17 -12.09 -9.80 2.81
N ILE A 18 -11.89 -10.37 1.61
CA ILE A 18 -10.59 -10.38 0.93
C ILE A 18 -10.12 -8.96 0.61
N LEU A 19 -11.01 -8.10 0.11
CA LEU A 19 -10.68 -6.70 -0.18
C LEU A 19 -10.27 -5.95 1.10
N LYS A 20 -11.02 -6.13 2.19
CA LYS A 20 -10.70 -5.52 3.47
C LYS A 20 -9.36 -5.99 4.04
N GLU A 21 -9.08 -7.29 3.99
CA GLU A 21 -7.78 -7.83 4.41
C GLU A 21 -6.62 -7.28 3.57
N ALA A 22 -6.83 -7.12 2.26
CA ALA A 22 -5.83 -6.54 1.37
C ALA A 22 -5.57 -5.07 1.71
N GLU A 23 -6.63 -4.29 1.97
CA GLU A 23 -6.53 -2.90 2.41
C GLU A 23 -5.80 -2.78 3.75
N GLU A 24 -6.14 -3.61 4.74
CA GLU A 24 -5.48 -3.58 6.05
C GLU A 24 -3.99 -3.94 5.97
N LYS A 25 -3.63 -4.97 5.17
CA LYS A 25 -2.23 -5.33 4.94
C LYS A 25 -1.47 -4.20 4.25
N TYR A 26 -2.09 -3.60 3.25
CA TYR A 26 -1.53 -2.46 2.53
C TYR A 26 -1.31 -1.26 3.46
N MET A 27 -2.32 -0.88 4.23
CA MET A 27 -2.23 0.22 5.18
C MET A 27 -1.17 -0.07 6.23
N ARG A 28 -1.10 -1.27 6.82
CA ARG A 28 -0.05 -1.61 7.80
C ARG A 28 1.36 -1.50 7.23
N TYR A 29 1.56 -1.96 6.00
CA TYR A 29 2.87 -1.89 5.35
C TYR A 29 3.31 -0.44 5.15
N TYR A 30 2.42 0.43 4.65
CA TYR A 30 2.77 1.82 4.32
C TYR A 30 2.61 2.84 5.45
N SER A 31 1.77 2.58 6.45
CA SER A 31 1.53 3.51 7.59
C SER A 31 2.60 3.44 8.69
N GLY A 32 3.54 2.49 8.60
CA GLY A 32 4.66 2.45 9.56
C GLY A 32 5.62 1.29 9.40
N GLY A 33 5.17 0.13 8.89
CA GLY A 33 6.02 -1.06 8.75
C GLY A 33 7.24 -0.81 7.85
N LEU A 34 7.02 -0.17 6.71
CA LEU A 34 8.08 0.20 5.77
C LEU A 34 9.01 1.28 6.33
N ILE A 35 8.46 2.31 6.97
CA ILE A 35 9.30 3.40 7.52
C ILE A 35 10.21 2.87 8.64
N ALA A 36 9.69 1.99 9.49
CA ALA A 36 10.45 1.36 10.57
C ALA A 36 11.59 0.46 10.03
N SER A 37 11.32 -0.36 9.01
CA SER A 37 12.32 -1.24 8.41
C SER A 37 13.44 -0.50 7.67
N LEU A 38 13.16 0.73 7.23
CA LEU A 38 14.11 1.57 6.52
C LEU A 38 15.05 2.38 7.42
N SER A 39 14.88 2.34 8.74
CA SER A 39 15.66 3.13 9.71
C SER A 39 17.17 2.91 9.65
N ALA A 40 17.63 1.71 9.24
CA ALA A 40 19.04 1.36 9.14
C ALA A 40 19.71 1.77 7.81
N TYR A 41 18.96 2.25 6.83
CA TYR A 41 19.48 2.61 5.51
C TYR A 41 19.87 4.10 5.44
N PRO A 42 20.85 4.48 4.63
CA PRO A 42 21.17 5.89 4.38
C PRO A 42 19.99 6.65 3.74
N ASP A 43 19.92 7.96 4.00
CA ASP A 43 18.77 8.79 3.64
C ASP A 43 18.43 8.81 2.14
N ASN A 44 19.43 8.76 1.26
CA ASN A 44 19.23 8.70 -0.18
C ASN A 44 18.50 7.40 -0.59
N PHE A 45 18.94 6.25 -0.09
CA PHE A 45 18.28 4.96 -0.34
C PHE A 45 16.88 4.91 0.26
N ARG A 46 16.70 5.41 1.50
CA ARG A 46 15.38 5.52 2.13
C ARG A 46 14.41 6.33 1.26
N LYS A 47 14.85 7.49 0.78
CA LYS A 47 14.06 8.38 -0.06
C LYS A 47 13.67 7.70 -1.37
N VAL A 48 14.61 7.02 -2.04
CA VAL A 48 14.34 6.26 -3.26
C VAL A 48 13.29 5.18 -3.01
N ILE A 49 13.45 4.37 -1.95
CA ILE A 49 12.51 3.28 -1.64
C ILE A 49 11.11 3.82 -1.35
N LEU A 50 10.99 4.88 -0.54
CA LEU A 50 9.68 5.48 -0.22
C LEU A 50 8.97 6.07 -1.46
N LEU A 51 9.73 6.65 -2.39
CA LEU A 51 9.18 7.20 -3.62
C LEU A 51 8.75 6.12 -4.61
N THR A 52 9.57 5.07 -4.79
CA THR A 52 9.30 3.99 -5.76
C THR A 52 8.22 3.03 -5.28
N THR A 53 8.08 2.87 -3.97
CA THR A 53 7.03 2.05 -3.36
C THR A 53 5.79 2.86 -3.00
N ASN A 54 5.60 4.08 -3.52
CA ASN A 54 4.43 4.88 -3.16
C ASN A 54 3.13 4.06 -3.36
N PRO A 55 2.25 4.02 -2.34
CA PRO A 55 0.91 3.45 -2.41
C PRO A 55 0.22 3.73 -3.75
N ASP A 56 0.19 5.01 -4.13
CA ASP A 56 -0.37 5.50 -5.35
C ASP A 56 0.66 5.35 -6.50
N PRO A 57 0.42 4.47 -7.48
CA PRO A 57 1.36 4.25 -8.58
C PRO A 57 1.61 5.50 -9.42
N SER A 58 0.64 6.42 -9.50
CA SER A 58 0.77 7.65 -10.26
C SER A 58 1.76 8.65 -9.64
N LYS A 59 2.05 8.49 -8.34
CA LYS A 59 3.01 9.32 -7.60
C LYS A 59 4.43 8.77 -7.64
N ARG A 60 4.64 7.61 -8.26
CA ARG A 60 5.97 7.01 -8.36
C ARG A 60 6.77 7.76 -9.43
N PRO A 61 8.00 8.22 -9.12
CA PRO A 61 8.78 8.97 -10.07
C PRO A 61 9.30 8.08 -11.21
N ARG A 62 9.67 8.71 -12.32
CA ARG A 62 10.35 8.04 -13.42
C ARG A 62 11.78 7.64 -13.06
N MET A 63 12.34 6.68 -13.79
CA MET A 63 13.69 6.17 -13.55
C MET A 63 14.79 7.22 -13.68
N ASP A 64 14.66 8.19 -14.57
CA ASP A 64 15.62 9.29 -14.73
C ASP A 64 15.73 10.13 -13.44
N TYR A 65 14.61 10.41 -12.78
CA TYR A 65 14.62 11.08 -11.49
C TYR A 65 15.22 10.20 -10.39
N ILE A 66 14.95 8.89 -10.39
CA ILE A 66 15.51 7.95 -9.40
C ILE A 66 17.03 7.90 -9.50
N ILE A 67 17.58 7.84 -10.72
CA ILE A 67 19.02 7.83 -10.96
C ILE A 67 19.67 9.13 -10.44
N SER A 68 18.97 10.26 -10.53
CA SER A 68 19.48 11.54 -10.01
C SER A 68 19.57 11.64 -8.48
N LEU A 69 18.95 10.69 -7.75
CA LEU A 69 18.97 10.63 -6.29
C LEU A 69 20.04 9.68 -5.72
N LEU A 70 20.71 8.92 -6.58
CA LEU A 70 21.77 7.97 -6.23
C LEU A 70 23.14 8.63 -6.40
#